data_AF-A0A2P6R428-F1
#
_entry.id   AF-A0A2P6R428-F1
#
_cell.length_a   1.000
_cell.length_b   1.000
_cell.length_c   1.000
_cell.angle_alpha   90.00
_cell.angle_beta   90.00
_cell.angle_gamma   90.00
#
_symmetry.space_group_name_H-M   'P 1'
#
loop_
_entity.id
_entity.type
_entity.pdbx_description
1 polymer ?
#
loop_
_entity_poly.entity_id
_entity_poly.type
_entity_poly.pdbx_seq_one_letter_code
_entity_poly.pdbx_strand_id
1 'polypeptide(L)'
;MGGDESEGQCSKINEVQKIEVSVRNSDDGSFGGPKLNGTNFRTWKKIMSIHLSGIHKMGHVNGTTKAHSEEDADAYAKWEDDDGSVMALLFKAMTEDVLQLVEECETAEMIWKTLGDLYTNESDFIQVHELMCKAAICNRMGNQ
;
A
#
# COMPACT_ATOMS: atom_id res chain seq x y z
N MET A 1 40.61 -49.68 -23.17
CA MET A 1 40.56 -49.87 -21.70
C MET A 1 40.15 -48.52 -21.16
N GLY A 2 38.84 -48.27 -21.03
CA GLY A 2 38.05 -48.54 -19.80
C GLY A 2 38.16 -47.28 -18.94
N GLY A 3 37.12 -46.56 -18.53
CA GLY A 3 35.74 -46.83 -18.18
C GLY A 3 35.38 -45.81 -17.06
N ASP A 4 34.10 -45.67 -16.72
CA ASP A 4 33.47 -44.79 -15.70
C ASP A 4 33.35 -43.29 -16.08
N GLU A 5 32.18 -42.73 -16.41
CA GLU A 5 30.84 -42.72 -15.78
C GLU A 5 30.74 -42.03 -14.41
N SER A 6 29.94 -40.95 -14.43
CA SER A 6 28.89 -40.61 -13.46
C SER A 6 29.15 -39.70 -12.25
N GLU A 7 28.38 -38.61 -12.31
CA GLU A 7 27.52 -38.05 -11.25
C GLU A 7 28.08 -37.03 -10.24
N GLY A 8 27.28 -35.97 -10.02
CA GLY A 8 27.10 -35.42 -8.67
C GLY A 8 27.35 -33.93 -8.46
N GLN A 9 26.32 -33.12 -8.73
CA GLN A 9 25.83 -31.98 -7.92
C GLN A 9 26.80 -30.90 -7.37
N CYS A 10 26.43 -29.63 -7.55
CA CYS A 10 25.64 -28.85 -6.57
C CYS A 10 25.90 -27.34 -6.69
N SER A 11 24.82 -26.59 -6.63
CA SER A 11 24.65 -25.14 -6.70
C SER A 11 25.69 -24.32 -5.91
N LYS A 12 26.29 -23.30 -6.54
CA LYS A 12 26.92 -22.20 -5.81
C LYS A 12 25.96 -21.02 -5.70
N ILE A 13 25.52 -20.92 -4.46
CA ILE A 13 24.61 -20.01 -3.78
C ILE A 13 24.87 -18.54 -4.15
N ASN A 14 23.77 -17.81 -4.32
CA ASN A 14 23.68 -16.40 -4.64
C ASN A 14 24.60 -15.53 -3.77
N GLU A 15 25.42 -14.73 -4.44
CA GLU A 15 26.16 -13.61 -3.86
C GLU A 15 25.16 -12.58 -3.33
N VAL A 16 25.07 -12.49 -1.99
CA VAL A 16 24.24 -11.48 -1.33
C VAL A 16 24.88 -10.12 -1.59
N GLN A 17 24.31 -9.36 -2.53
CA GLN A 17 24.74 -7.98 -2.75
C GLN A 17 24.44 -7.17 -1.49
N LYS A 18 25.51 -6.70 -0.87
CA LYS A 18 25.49 -5.82 0.30
C LYS A 18 24.91 -4.48 -0.13
N ILE A 19 23.63 -4.27 0.16
CA ILE A 19 22.98 -2.98 -0.06
C ILE A 19 23.42 -2.05 1.07
N GLU A 20 24.40 -1.18 0.80
CA GLU A 20 24.69 -0.06 1.69
C GLU A 20 23.56 0.96 1.61
N VAL A 21 22.75 1.04 2.67
CA VAL A 21 21.70 2.05 2.79
C VAL A 21 22.36 3.37 3.18
N SER A 22 22.68 4.19 2.18
CA SER A 22 23.04 5.59 2.37
C SER A 22 21.82 6.33 2.91
N VAL A 23 21.77 6.59 4.23
CA VAL A 23 20.75 7.45 4.83
C VAL A 23 20.99 8.88 4.34
N ARG A 24 20.23 9.28 3.32
CA ARG A 24 20.11 10.68 2.92
C ARG A 24 18.97 11.25 3.75
N ASN A 25 19.29 12.10 4.73
CA ASN A 25 18.29 13.01 5.30
C ASN A 25 17.98 14.03 4.21
N SER A 26 16.93 13.75 3.43
CA SER A 26 16.33 14.73 2.56
C SER A 26 15.10 15.27 3.29
N ASP A 27 15.13 16.55 3.65
CA ASP A 27 13.97 17.33 4.11
C ASP A 27 12.92 17.54 2.99
N ASP A 28 12.85 16.62 2.04
CA ASP A 28 11.86 16.60 0.98
C ASP A 28 10.78 15.61 1.42
N GLY A 29 9.60 16.13 1.77
CA GLY A 29 8.37 15.36 2.01
C GLY A 29 7.86 14.63 0.76
N SER A 30 8.78 14.06 -0.02
CA SER A 30 8.57 13.25 -1.20
C SER A 30 8.66 11.79 -0.80
N PHE A 31 7.58 11.07 -1.04
CA PHE A 31 7.51 9.64 -0.88
C PHE A 31 8.50 8.97 -1.85
N GLY A 32 9.61 8.45 -1.31
CA GLY A 32 10.66 7.78 -2.10
C GLY A 32 10.31 6.39 -2.63
N GLY A 33 9.04 5.97 -2.51
CA GLY A 33 8.53 4.68 -2.98
C GLY A 33 7.78 4.77 -4.31
N PRO A 34 7.43 3.63 -4.92
CA PRO A 34 6.60 3.60 -6.12
C PRO A 34 5.18 4.08 -5.81
N LYS A 35 4.66 5.02 -6.60
CA LYS A 35 3.27 5.52 -6.45
C LYS A 35 2.25 4.37 -6.48
N LEU A 36 1.19 4.50 -5.69
CA LEU A 36 0.08 3.54 -5.66
C LEU A 36 -0.65 3.55 -7.00
N ASN A 37 -0.71 2.39 -7.67
CA ASN A 37 -1.24 2.24 -9.03
C ASN A 37 -2.29 1.13 -9.17
N GLY A 38 -2.90 0.72 -8.06
CA GLY A 38 -3.84 -0.41 -8.04
C GLY A 38 -3.23 -1.75 -7.65
N THR A 39 -2.08 -2.09 -8.24
CA THR A 39 -1.51 -3.45 -8.12
C THR A 39 -0.51 -3.60 -6.98
N ASN A 40 0.05 -2.49 -6.51
CA ASN A 40 1.16 -2.46 -5.57
C ASN A 40 0.77 -2.09 -4.14
N PHE A 41 -0.53 -2.13 -3.78
CA PHE A 41 -1.02 -1.68 -2.48
C PHE A 41 -0.27 -2.28 -1.29
N ARG A 42 0.01 -3.59 -1.29
CA ARG A 42 0.71 -4.24 -0.18
C ARG A 42 2.11 -3.67 0.05
N THR A 43 2.86 -3.42 -1.03
CA THR A 43 4.22 -2.87 -0.97
C THR A 43 4.17 -1.39 -0.62
N TRP A 44 3.28 -0.64 -1.27
CA TRP A 44 3.06 0.78 -1.02
C TRP A 44 2.67 1.03 0.44
N LYS A 45 1.70 0.28 0.97
CA LYS A 45 1.24 0.37 2.37
C LYS A 45 2.40 0.16 3.34
N LYS A 46 3.25 -0.83 3.09
CA LYS A 46 4.44 -1.10 3.92
C LYS A 46 5.42 0.06 3.92
N ILE A 47 5.76 0.60 2.74
CA ILE A 47 6.71 1.73 2.63
C ILE A 47 6.12 2.98 3.28
N MET A 48 4.85 3.27 3.01
CA MET A 48 4.16 4.44 3.55
C MET A 48 4.03 4.35 5.08
N SER A 49 3.70 3.19 5.64
CA SER A 49 3.67 2.99 7.10
C SER A 49 5.03 3.23 7.75
N ILE A 50 6.13 2.77 7.11
CA ILE A 50 7.49 3.04 7.61
C ILE A 50 7.80 4.53 7.57
N HIS A 51 7.44 5.21 6.47
CA HIS A 51 7.67 6.64 6.32
C HIS A 51 6.90 7.45 7.37
N LEU A 52 5.59 7.21 7.51
CA LEU A 52 4.73 7.85 8.51
C LEU A 52 5.19 7.56 9.95
N SER A 53 5.69 6.36 10.22
CA SER A 53 6.29 6.03 11.51
C SER A 53 7.58 6.81 11.75
N GLY A 54 8.41 7.01 10.72
CA GLY A 54 9.65 7.78 10.81
C GLY A 54 9.43 9.26 11.12
N ILE A 55 8.32 9.82 10.64
CA ILE A 55 7.93 11.22 10.92
C ILE A 55 6.93 11.38 12.06
N HIS A 56 6.66 10.30 12.83
CA HIS A 56 5.72 10.28 13.96
C HIS A 56 4.27 10.69 13.60
N LYS A 57 3.85 10.50 12.33
CA LYS A 57 2.51 10.81 11.85
C LYS A 57 1.61 9.59 11.66
N MET A 58 2.09 8.39 11.99
CA MET A 58 1.31 7.15 11.88
C MET A 58 -0.03 7.23 12.65
N GLY A 59 -0.08 8.06 13.70
CA GLY A 59 -1.28 8.27 14.50
C GLY A 59 -2.48 8.87 13.75
N HIS A 60 -2.24 9.63 12.68
CA HIS A 60 -3.28 10.25 11.87
C HIS A 60 -3.96 9.25 10.93
N VAL A 61 -3.26 8.21 10.47
CA VAL A 61 -3.83 7.21 9.55
C VAL A 61 -4.45 6.00 10.25
N ASN A 62 -4.05 5.72 11.49
CA ASN A 62 -4.57 4.59 12.28
C ASN A 62 -5.68 5.00 13.27
N GLY A 63 -6.02 6.29 13.34
CA GLY A 63 -7.02 6.83 14.26
C GLY A 63 -6.60 6.91 15.74
N THR A 64 -5.31 6.70 16.07
CA THR A 64 -4.84 6.90 17.46
C THR A 64 -4.72 8.38 17.81
N THR A 65 -4.42 9.22 16.83
CA THR A 65 -4.47 10.68 16.96
C THR A 65 -5.84 11.16 16.52
N LYS A 66 -6.77 11.27 17.47
CA LYS A 66 -8.12 11.77 17.17
C LYS A 66 -8.11 13.28 16.99
N ALA A 67 -9.06 13.78 16.19
CA ALA A 67 -9.40 15.18 16.17
C ALA A 67 -9.65 15.66 17.62
N HIS A 68 -8.98 16.75 18.00
CA HIS A 68 -9.26 17.42 19.27
C HIS A 68 -10.65 18.05 19.23
N SER A 69 -11.28 18.26 20.39
CA SER A 69 -12.54 19.02 20.45
C SER A 69 -12.28 20.45 19.98
N GLU A 70 -13.24 21.05 19.27
CA GLU A 70 -13.20 22.47 18.86
C GLU A 70 -13.09 23.43 20.06
N GLU A 71 -13.36 22.93 21.27
CA GLU A 71 -13.17 23.64 22.54
C GLU A 71 -11.69 24.04 22.77
N ASP A 72 -10.74 23.27 22.25
CA ASP A 72 -9.31 23.56 22.26
C ASP A 72 -8.84 23.96 20.86
N ALA A 73 -9.24 25.14 20.40
CA ALA A 73 -9.01 25.64 19.03
C ALA A 73 -7.53 25.54 18.57
N ASP A 74 -6.57 25.84 19.45
CA ASP A 74 -5.14 25.74 19.13
C ASP A 74 -4.68 24.28 18.92
N ALA A 75 -5.22 23.34 19.68
CA ALA A 75 -4.91 21.92 19.55
C ALA A 75 -5.57 21.32 18.32
N TYR A 76 -6.80 21.76 17.99
CA TYR A 76 -7.49 21.38 16.77
C TYR A 76 -6.76 21.89 15.52
N ALA A 77 -6.40 23.18 15.47
CA ALA A 77 -5.68 23.76 14.33
C ALA A 77 -4.35 23.04 14.06
N LYS A 78 -3.60 22.74 15.12
CA LYS A 78 -2.35 21.96 14.99
C LYS A 78 -2.61 20.54 14.46
N TRP A 79 -3.67 19.89 14.92
CA TRP A 79 -4.05 18.58 14.43
C TRP A 79 -4.46 18.62 12.96
N GLU A 80 -5.21 19.64 12.55
CA GLU A 80 -5.65 19.87 11.17
C GLU A 80 -4.47 20.11 10.22
N ASP A 81 -3.50 20.95 10.61
CA ASP A 81 -2.27 21.17 9.86
C ASP A 81 -1.46 19.87 9.67
N ASP A 82 -1.38 19.07 10.74
CA ASP A 82 -0.70 17.79 10.74
C ASP A 82 -1.43 16.75 9.88
N ASP A 83 -2.76 16.69 9.94
CA ASP A 83 -3.58 15.81 9.13
C ASP A 83 -3.50 16.17 7.64
N GLY A 84 -3.64 17.46 7.32
CA GLY A 84 -3.50 17.97 5.95
C GLY A 84 -2.11 17.69 5.36
N SER A 85 -1.06 17.76 6.19
CA SER A 85 0.30 17.37 5.77
C SER A 85 0.39 15.88 5.41
N VAL A 86 -0.28 15.02 6.17
CA VAL A 86 -0.35 13.58 5.89
C VAL A 86 -1.19 13.31 4.64
N MET A 87 -2.32 13.99 4.46
CA MET A 87 -3.14 13.91 3.25
C MET A 87 -2.32 14.30 2.01
N ALA A 88 -1.58 15.41 2.06
CA ALA A 88 -0.73 15.84 0.96
C ALA A 88 0.36 14.81 0.62
N LEU A 89 0.96 14.16 1.63
CA LEU A 89 1.93 13.08 1.43
C LEU A 89 1.27 11.86 0.77
N LEU A 90 0.09 11.46 1.24
CA LEU A 90 -0.69 10.36 0.67
C LEU A 90 -1.00 10.64 -0.80
N PHE A 91 -1.50 11.84 -1.11
CA PHE A 91 -1.83 12.22 -2.49
C PHE A 91 -0.62 12.22 -3.42
N LYS A 92 0.52 12.75 -2.98
CA LYS A 92 1.77 12.71 -3.75
C LYS A 92 2.24 11.28 -4.04
N ALA A 93 1.89 10.33 -3.18
CA ALA A 93 2.24 8.93 -3.28
C ALA A 93 1.24 8.09 -4.09
N MET A 94 0.26 8.70 -4.75
CA MET A 94 -0.77 8.03 -5.55
C MET A 94 -0.70 8.45 -7.02
N THR A 95 -1.24 7.61 -7.91
CA THR A 95 -1.55 8.00 -9.29
C THR A 95 -2.91 8.72 -9.34
N GLU A 96 -3.14 9.50 -10.39
CA GLU A 96 -4.40 10.24 -10.59
C GLU A 96 -5.63 9.33 -10.51
N ASP A 97 -5.58 8.13 -11.09
CA ASP A 97 -6.68 7.16 -11.03
C ASP A 97 -7.04 6.76 -9.60
N VAL A 98 -6.06 6.71 -8.70
CA VAL A 98 -6.27 6.35 -7.29
C VAL A 98 -6.71 7.56 -6.48
N LEU A 99 -6.24 8.77 -6.84
CA LEU A 99 -6.68 10.01 -6.21
C LEU A 99 -8.18 10.21 -6.34
N GLN A 100 -8.75 9.93 -7.52
CA GLN A 100 -10.19 10.02 -7.76
C GLN A 100 -11.02 9.12 -6.83
N LEU A 101 -10.45 8.01 -6.35
CA LEU A 101 -11.13 7.09 -5.44
C LEU A 101 -11.21 7.62 -4.00
N VAL A 102 -10.37 8.60 -3.66
CA VAL A 102 -10.25 9.16 -2.30
C VAL A 102 -10.46 10.68 -2.26
N GLU A 103 -10.93 11.28 -3.36
CA GLU A 103 -11.17 12.73 -3.49
C GLU A 103 -12.18 13.23 -2.45
N GLU A 104 -13.19 12.43 -2.11
CA GLU A 104 -14.23 12.76 -1.13
C GLU A 104 -13.77 12.54 0.34
N CYS A 105 -12.54 12.06 0.57
CA CYS A 105 -12.05 11.81 1.92
C CYS A 105 -11.54 13.10 2.58
N GLU A 106 -12.13 13.47 3.71
CA GLU A 106 -11.82 14.71 4.43
C GLU A 106 -10.65 14.57 5.42
N THR A 107 -10.19 13.36 5.71
CA THR A 107 -9.10 13.10 6.67
C THR A 107 -8.12 12.05 6.16
N ALA A 108 -6.89 12.11 6.66
CA ALA A 108 -5.88 11.09 6.37
C ALA A 108 -6.31 9.68 6.80
N GLU A 109 -7.05 9.56 7.91
CA GLU A 109 -7.63 8.30 8.39
C GLU A 109 -8.63 7.73 7.38
N MET A 110 -9.52 8.57 6.86
CA MET A 110 -10.51 8.15 5.85
C MET A 110 -9.82 7.68 4.57
N ILE A 111 -8.84 8.43 4.04
CA ILE A 111 -8.06 8.00 2.88
C ILE A 111 -7.45 6.61 3.14
N TRP A 112 -6.79 6.43 4.28
CA TRP A 112 -6.12 5.18 4.62
C TRP A 112 -7.08 3.99 4.73
N LYS A 113 -8.26 4.20 5.33
CA LYS A 113 -9.32 3.19 5.43
C LYS A 113 -9.92 2.86 4.07
N THR A 114 -10.33 3.87 3.31
CA THR A 114 -10.91 3.71 1.96
C THR A 114 -9.98 2.90 1.06
N LEU A 115 -8.67 3.18 1.05
CA LEU A 115 -7.70 2.38 0.29
C LEU A 115 -7.59 0.95 0.84
N GLY A 116 -7.58 0.80 2.17
CA GLY A 116 -7.62 -0.52 2.80
C GLY A 116 -8.82 -1.34 2.34
N ASP A 117 -9.99 -0.75 2.37
CA ASP A 117 -11.24 -1.40 1.98
C ASP A 117 -11.27 -1.67 0.47
N LEU A 118 -10.89 -0.73 -0.39
CA LEU A 118 -10.84 -0.93 -1.84
C LEU A 118 -9.91 -2.09 -2.21
N TYR A 119 -8.67 -2.10 -1.74
CA TYR A 119 -7.69 -3.13 -2.12
C TYR A 119 -7.82 -4.45 -1.38
N THR A 120 -8.56 -4.47 -0.26
CA THR A 120 -8.90 -5.70 0.46
C THR A 120 -10.19 -6.30 -0.11
N ASN A 121 -11.18 -5.48 -0.47
CA ASN A 121 -12.42 -5.93 -1.10
C ASN A 121 -12.28 -6.19 -2.60
N GLU A 122 -11.31 -5.63 -3.33
CA GLU A 122 -11.05 -6.03 -4.72
C GLU A 122 -10.61 -7.50 -4.84
N SER A 123 -10.00 -8.07 -3.78
CA SER A 123 -9.83 -9.52 -3.66
C SER A 123 -11.18 -10.24 -3.69
N ASP A 124 -12.22 -9.67 -3.07
CA ASP A 124 -13.56 -10.25 -3.02
C ASP A 124 -14.40 -9.90 -4.26
N PHE A 125 -14.22 -8.72 -4.87
CA PHE A 125 -14.95 -8.30 -6.07
C PHE A 125 -14.48 -9.06 -7.32
N ILE A 126 -13.16 -9.25 -7.48
CA ILE A 126 -12.60 -10.08 -8.55
C ILE A 126 -12.99 -11.56 -8.34
N GLN A 127 -12.99 -12.05 -7.10
CA GLN A 127 -13.38 -13.42 -6.79
C GLN A 127 -14.88 -13.67 -7.00
N VAL A 128 -15.76 -12.74 -6.63
CA VAL A 128 -17.21 -12.83 -6.89
C VAL A 128 -17.51 -12.76 -8.39
N HIS A 129 -16.83 -11.89 -9.16
CA HIS A 129 -16.98 -11.86 -10.61
C HIS A 129 -16.46 -13.14 -11.28
N GLU A 130 -15.31 -13.67 -10.85
CA GLU A 130 -14.75 -14.91 -11.38
C GLU A 130 -15.63 -16.13 -11.06
N LEU A 131 -16.21 -16.19 -9.85
CA LEU A 131 -17.15 -17.24 -9.45
C LEU A 131 -18.46 -17.17 -10.25
N MET A 132 -18.99 -15.96 -10.49
CA MET A 132 -20.20 -15.77 -11.32
C MET A 132 -19.93 -16.13 -12.79
N CYS A 133 -18.75 -15.81 -13.34
CA CYS A 133 -18.36 -16.24 -14.68
C CYS A 133 -18.21 -17.77 -14.78
N LYS A 134 -17.62 -18.44 -13.79
CA LYS A 134 -17.52 -19.91 -13.77
C LYS A 134 -18.89 -20.59 -13.66
N ALA A 135 -19.78 -20.06 -12.84
CA ALA A 135 -21.15 -20.57 -12.71
C ALA A 135 -21.98 -20.39 -13.99
N ALA A 136 -21.85 -19.24 -14.67
CA ALA A 136 -22.55 -18.96 -15.92
C ALA A 136 -22.07 -19.82 -17.11
N ILE A 137 -20.80 -20.25 -17.09
CA ILE A 137 -20.21 -21.12 -18.13
C ILE A 137 -20.64 -22.59 -17.91
N CYS A 138 -20.72 -23.07 -16.66
CA CYS A 138 -21.16 -24.44 -16.37
C CYS A 138 -22.64 -24.71 -16.67
N ASN A 139 -23.54 -23.72 -16.56
CA ASN A 139 -24.96 -23.91 -16.89
C ASN A 139 -25.26 -24.00 -18.39
N ARG A 140 -24.30 -23.69 -19.28
CA ARG A 140 -24.51 -23.73 -20.74
C ARG A 140 -23.98 -24.99 -21.43
N MET A 141 -23.22 -25.83 -20.72
CA MET A 141 -22.67 -27.10 -21.25
C MET A 141 -23.47 -28.35 -20.84
N GLY A 142 -24.60 -28.18 -20.13
CA GLY A 142 -25.42 -29.28 -19.60
C GLY A 142 -26.78 -29.53 -20.29
N ASN A 143 -27.08 -28.84 -21.41
CA ASN A 143 -28.32 -29.09 -22.17
C ASN A 143 -27.99 -29.26 -23.67
N GLN A 144 -27.59 -30.47 -24.04
CA GLN A 144 -27.76 -31.03 -25.37
C GLN A 144 -28.32 -32.45 -25.25
#